data_AF-A0A8S3FFL1-F1
#
_entry.id   AF-A0A8S3FFL1-F1
#
_cell.length_a   1.000
_cell.length_b   1.000
_cell.length_c   1.000
_cell.angle_alpha   90.00
_cell.angle_beta   90.00
_cell.angle_gamma   90.00
#
_symmetry.space_group_name_H-M   'P 1'
#
loop_
_entity.id
_entity.type
_entity.pdbx_description
1 polymer ?
#
loop_
_entity_poly.entity_id
_entity_poly.type
_entity_poly.pdbx_seq_one_letter_code
_entity_poly.pdbx_strand_id
1 'polypeptide(L)'
;FNRFDVAAAFCMSIGLVFFTLADSKVRPNFNAYGVIIISLALVADAIIGNFQEKIMKTNHVSNVEIVFYSFMFGFFLILIGLLVTNSLFSSITFWNEHPIPTYGYGFCFSIFGYLGIDIVLTLIKEYGALICVTVTTCRKAITIILSFTLFSKPFVLEYLWSGLIVIVGIYLNVYSHNQAAFNAKIASFTNRLFGFRG
;
A
#
# COMPACT_ATOMS: atom_id res chain seq x y z
N PHE A 1 20.94 4.01 7.75
CA PHE A 1 20.32 2.99 6.87
C PHE A 1 21.12 1.72 6.97
N ASN A 2 20.46 0.62 7.32
CA ASN A 2 21.11 -0.67 7.43
C ASN A 2 21.30 -1.25 6.02
N ARG A 3 22.41 -1.97 5.74
CA ARG A 3 22.64 -2.56 4.41
C ARG A 3 21.49 -3.47 3.98
N PHE A 4 20.82 -4.09 4.95
CA PHE A 4 19.64 -4.92 4.75
C PHE A 4 18.39 -4.16 4.29
N ASP A 5 18.18 -2.91 4.74
CA ASP A 5 17.04 -2.09 4.27
C ASP A 5 17.18 -1.77 2.78
N VAL A 6 18.40 -1.42 2.36
CA VAL A 6 18.72 -1.10 0.96
C VAL A 6 18.56 -2.34 0.09
N ALA A 7 19.06 -3.48 0.56
CA ALA A 7 18.89 -4.76 -0.13
C ALA A 7 17.41 -5.17 -0.24
N ALA A 8 16.63 -4.98 0.83
CA ALA A 8 15.19 -5.26 0.85
C ALA A 8 14.44 -4.41 -0.18
N ALA A 9 14.69 -3.10 -0.19
CA ALA A 9 14.07 -2.18 -1.13
C ALA A 9 14.40 -2.54 -2.58
N PHE A 10 15.68 -2.84 -2.87
CA PHE A 10 16.10 -3.23 -4.22
C PHE A 10 15.45 -4.54 -4.66
N CYS A 11 15.37 -5.52 -3.77
CA CYS A 11 14.73 -6.81 -4.03
C CYS A 11 13.22 -6.67 -4.27
N MET A 12 12.51 -5.85 -3.46
CA MET A 12 11.11 -5.53 -3.69
C MET A 12 10.88 -4.84 -5.03
N SER A 13 11.69 -3.83 -5.38
CA SER A 13 11.58 -3.10 -6.63
C SER A 13 11.80 -4.01 -7.84
N ILE A 14 12.83 -4.85 -7.81
CA ILE A 14 13.10 -5.82 -8.88
C ILE A 14 11.96 -6.83 -9.02
N GLY A 15 11.47 -7.38 -7.89
CA GLY A 15 10.37 -8.32 -7.89
C GLY A 15 9.10 -7.73 -8.52
N LEU A 16 8.76 -6.49 -8.17
CA LEU A 16 7.63 -5.78 -8.76
C LEU A 16 7.83 -5.49 -10.25
N VAL A 17 9.04 -5.11 -10.69
CA VAL A 17 9.33 -4.88 -12.11
C VAL A 17 9.16 -6.16 -12.94
N PHE A 18 9.72 -7.28 -12.47
CA PHE A 18 9.52 -8.58 -13.14
C PHE A 18 8.05 -9.01 -13.14
N PHE A 19 7.35 -8.75 -12.05
CA PHE A 19 5.92 -9.02 -11.95
C PHE A 19 5.10 -8.20 -12.94
N THR A 20 5.40 -6.91 -13.07
CA THR A 20 4.76 -6.02 -14.07
C THR A 20 5.14 -6.41 -15.50
N LEU A 21 6.36 -6.88 -15.75
CA LEU A 21 6.79 -7.40 -17.06
C LEU A 21 6.07 -8.70 -17.43
N ALA A 22 5.83 -9.59 -16.46
CA ALA A 22 5.01 -10.78 -16.68
C ALA A 22 3.55 -10.39 -17.01
N ASP A 23 3.01 -9.39 -16.32
CA ASP A 23 1.65 -8.88 -16.59
C ASP A 23 1.54 -8.16 -17.94
N SER A 24 2.59 -7.44 -18.37
CA SER A 24 2.62 -6.75 -19.67
C SER A 24 2.74 -7.71 -20.86
N LYS A 25 3.42 -8.86 -20.69
CA LYS A 25 3.43 -9.94 -21.69
C LYS A 25 2.04 -10.57 -21.87
N VAL A 26 1.26 -10.66 -20.79
CA VAL A 26 -0.10 -11.23 -20.80
C VAL A 26 -1.13 -10.22 -21.31
N ARG A 27 -0.92 -8.90 -21.09
CA ARG A 27 -1.74 -7.80 -21.63
C ARG A 27 -0.85 -6.65 -22.15
N PRO A 28 -0.59 -6.57 -23.47
CA PRO A 28 0.31 -5.57 -24.03
C PRO A 28 -0.40 -4.22 -24.19
N ASN A 29 -0.56 -3.47 -23.10
CA ASN A 29 -0.97 -2.06 -23.11
C ASN A 29 -0.02 -1.24 -22.24
N PHE A 30 1.28 -1.29 -22.56
CA PHE A 30 2.29 -0.51 -21.86
C PHE A 30 2.27 0.94 -22.39
N ASN A 31 1.70 1.86 -21.62
CA ASN A 31 1.71 3.29 -21.93
C ASN A 31 2.71 4.01 -21.02
N ALA A 32 3.77 4.57 -21.61
CA ALA A 32 4.80 5.33 -20.90
C ALA A 32 4.23 6.51 -20.09
N TYR A 33 3.16 7.14 -20.58
CA TYR A 33 2.46 8.20 -19.85
C TYR A 33 1.87 7.72 -18.52
N GLY A 34 1.32 6.50 -18.49
CA GLY A 34 0.81 5.89 -17.26
C GLY A 34 1.91 5.61 -16.25
N VAL A 35 3.09 5.19 -16.71
CA VAL A 35 4.26 4.97 -15.84
C VAL A 35 4.68 6.27 -15.16
N ILE A 36 4.76 7.39 -15.91
CA ILE A 36 5.12 8.70 -15.36
C ILE A 36 4.12 9.13 -14.27
N ILE A 37 2.82 9.00 -14.53
CA ILE A 37 1.78 9.37 -13.54
C ILE A 37 1.88 8.51 -12.29
N ILE A 38 2.05 7.19 -12.43
CA ILE A 38 2.17 6.27 -11.27
C ILE A 38 3.43 6.61 -10.48
N SER A 39 4.56 6.88 -11.13
CA SER A 39 5.80 7.29 -10.44
C SER A 39 5.60 8.59 -9.66
N LEU A 40 4.94 9.60 -10.23
CA LEU A 40 4.64 10.85 -9.54
C LEU A 40 3.69 10.63 -8.35
N ALA A 41 2.67 9.78 -8.52
CA ALA A 41 1.74 9.43 -7.45
C ALA A 41 2.44 8.74 -6.26
N LEU A 42 3.39 7.83 -6.53
CA LEU A 42 4.17 7.16 -5.47
C LEU A 42 5.07 8.14 -4.69
N VAL A 43 5.64 9.14 -5.37
CA VAL A 43 6.41 10.20 -4.70
C VAL A 43 5.50 11.05 -3.81
N ALA A 44 4.31 11.40 -4.31
CA ALA A 44 3.33 12.14 -3.51
C ALA A 44 2.87 11.34 -2.28
N ASP A 45 2.56 10.05 -2.43
CA ASP A 45 2.19 9.16 -1.32
C ASP A 45 3.27 9.12 -0.23
N ALA A 46 4.54 9.05 -0.62
CA ALA A 46 5.67 9.06 0.31
C ALA A 46 5.81 10.41 1.06
N ILE A 47 5.54 11.53 0.39
CA ILE A 47 5.56 12.86 1.02
C ILE A 47 4.39 13.01 1.98
N ILE A 48 3.18 12.61 1.58
CA ILE A 48 1.95 12.75 2.38
C ILE A 48 2.09 12.04 3.73
N GLY A 49 2.57 10.80 3.77
CA GLY A 49 2.72 10.05 5.02
C GLY A 49 3.68 10.73 6.01
N ASN A 50 4.82 11.23 5.53
CA ASN A 50 5.79 11.95 6.35
C ASN A 50 5.26 13.32 6.81
N PHE A 51 4.51 14.02 5.95
CA PHE A 51 3.91 15.30 6.26
C PHE A 51 2.78 15.17 7.30
N GLN A 52 1.95 14.13 7.17
CA GLN A 52 0.93 13.76 8.17
C GLN A 52 1.57 13.50 9.53
N GLU A 53 2.65 12.70 9.59
CA GLU A 53 3.38 12.46 10.84
C GLU A 53 3.93 13.76 11.45
N LYS A 54 4.53 14.64 10.63
CA LYS A 54 5.07 15.91 11.10
C LYS A 54 3.99 16.81 11.69
N ILE A 55 2.82 16.93 11.03
CA ILE A 55 1.70 17.73 11.53
C ILE A 55 1.18 17.17 12.86
N MET A 56 0.99 15.85 12.93
CA MET A 56 0.52 15.18 14.14
C MET A 56 1.46 15.38 15.33
N LYS A 57 2.77 15.33 15.10
CA LYS A 57 3.78 15.50 16.14
C LYS A 57 4.04 16.95 16.54
N THR A 58 3.95 17.89 15.60
CA THR A 58 4.29 19.31 15.86
C THR A 58 3.12 20.08 16.47
N ASN A 59 1.90 19.81 16.01
CA ASN A 59 0.72 20.62 16.35
C ASN A 59 -0.25 19.88 17.29
N HIS A 60 0.04 18.64 17.73
CA HIS A 60 -0.85 17.79 18.53
C HIS A 60 -2.29 17.69 17.99
N VAL A 61 -2.44 17.80 16.67
CA VAL A 61 -3.75 17.83 15.98
C VAL A 61 -4.43 16.47 16.07
N SER A 62 -5.77 16.49 16.18
CA SER A 62 -6.58 15.27 16.20
C SER A 62 -6.58 14.56 14.84
N ASN A 63 -6.62 13.23 14.85
CA ASN A 63 -6.71 12.42 13.62
C ASN A 63 -7.92 12.85 12.77
N VAL A 64 -9.05 13.11 13.43
CA VAL A 64 -10.31 13.53 12.80
C VAL A 64 -10.16 14.84 12.05
N GLU A 65 -9.41 15.80 12.60
CA GLU A 65 -9.21 17.11 12.00
C GLU A 65 -8.38 17.02 10.72
N ILE A 66 -7.32 16.21 10.73
CA ILE A 66 -6.50 15.95 9.55
C ILE A 66 -7.32 15.28 8.44
N VAL A 67 -8.16 14.30 8.78
CA VAL A 67 -9.06 13.64 7.81
C VAL A 67 -10.05 14.64 7.24
N PHE A 68 -10.70 15.43 8.10
CA PHE A 68 -11.72 16.37 7.70
C PHE A 68 -11.18 17.40 6.69
N TYR A 69 -10.05 18.04 7.00
CA TYR A 69 -9.43 19.01 6.09
C TYR A 69 -8.94 18.36 4.79
N SER A 70 -8.36 17.16 4.86
CA SER A 70 -7.87 16.44 3.67
C SER A 70 -9.03 16.07 2.72
N PHE A 71 -10.15 15.60 3.26
CA PHE A 71 -11.32 15.26 2.47
C PHE A 71 -12.08 16.48 1.96
N MET A 72 -12.14 17.58 2.72
CA MET A 72 -12.73 18.83 2.24
C MET A 72 -11.95 19.35 1.03
N PHE A 73 -10.62 19.45 1.13
CA PHE A 73 -9.80 19.90 0.02
C PHE A 73 -9.85 18.92 -1.17
N GLY A 74 -9.80 17.61 -0.90
CA GLY A 74 -9.95 16.57 -1.92
C GLY A 74 -11.28 16.65 -2.66
N PHE A 75 -12.39 16.91 -1.94
CA PHE A 75 -13.70 17.10 -2.53
C PHE A 75 -13.73 18.29 -3.50
N PHE A 76 -13.21 19.45 -3.09
CA PHE A 76 -13.16 20.63 -3.96
C PHE A 76 -12.30 20.38 -5.21
N LEU A 77 -11.14 19.74 -5.07
CA LEU A 77 -10.29 19.39 -6.21
C LEU A 77 -10.99 18.45 -7.21
N ILE A 78 -11.65 17.40 -6.71
CA ILE A 78 -12.39 16.47 -7.56
C ILE A 78 -13.58 17.17 -8.22
N LEU A 79 -14.30 18.02 -7.49
CA LEU A 79 -15.43 18.78 -8.02
C LEU A 79 -14.99 19.70 -9.16
N ILE A 80 -13.92 20.46 -8.98
CA ILE A 80 -13.35 21.32 -10.03
C ILE A 80 -12.91 20.48 -11.22
N GLY A 81 -12.26 19.34 -11.00
CA GLY A 81 -11.86 18.42 -12.08
C GLY A 81 -13.04 17.89 -12.89
N LEU A 82 -14.15 17.53 -12.23
CA LEU A 82 -15.38 17.10 -12.88
C LEU A 82 -16.07 18.22 -13.67
N LEU A 83 -16.03 19.45 -13.16
CA LEU A 83 -16.56 20.62 -13.87
C LEU A 83 -15.73 20.93 -15.12
N VAL A 84 -14.40 20.93 -15.03
CA VAL A 84 -13.51 21.17 -16.17
C VAL A 84 -13.67 20.10 -17.26
N THR A 85 -13.89 18.85 -16.85
CA THR A 85 -14.07 17.72 -17.78
C THR A 85 -15.50 17.62 -18.32
N ASN A 86 -16.45 18.41 -17.81
CA ASN A 86 -17.89 18.34 -18.10
C ASN A 86 -18.52 16.94 -17.89
N SER A 87 -17.88 16.08 -17.11
CA SER A 87 -18.32 14.70 -16.88
C SER A 87 -19.29 14.57 -15.70
N LEU A 88 -19.55 15.68 -14.98
CA LEU A 88 -20.36 15.69 -13.77
C LEU A 88 -21.81 15.22 -14.04
N PHE A 89 -22.46 15.77 -15.07
CA PHE A 89 -23.81 15.37 -15.44
C PHE A 89 -23.88 13.93 -15.94
N SER A 90 -22.92 13.51 -16.76
CA SER A 90 -22.84 12.12 -17.26
C SER A 90 -22.62 11.10 -16.14
N SER A 91 -21.91 11.50 -15.07
CA SER A 91 -21.68 10.64 -13.91
C SER A 91 -22.96 10.49 -13.09
N ILE A 92 -23.72 11.57 -12.90
CA ILE A 92 -25.00 11.54 -12.18
C ILE A 92 -26.04 10.69 -12.92
N THR A 93 -26.12 10.80 -14.25
CA THR A 93 -27.06 9.98 -15.04
C THR A 93 -26.73 8.49 -14.91
N PHE A 94 -25.44 8.12 -14.97
CA PHE A 94 -25.00 6.73 -14.78
C PHE A 94 -25.35 6.18 -13.39
N TRP A 95 -25.17 6.98 -12.33
CA TRP A 95 -25.51 6.57 -10.96
C TRP A 95 -27.02 6.38 -10.77
N ASN A 96 -27.85 7.19 -11.46
CA ASN A 96 -29.31 7.07 -11.43
C ASN A 96 -29.83 5.88 -12.23
N GLU A 97 -29.13 5.44 -13.28
CA GLU A 97 -29.51 4.24 -14.06
C GLU A 97 -29.29 2.94 -13.28
N HIS A 98 -28.32 2.92 -12.36
CA HIS A 98 -28.01 1.75 -11.53
C HIS A 98 -27.93 2.11 -10.03
N PRO A 99 -29.06 2.49 -9.40
CA PRO A 99 -29.03 3.11 -8.09
C PRO A 99 -28.60 2.15 -6.98
N ILE A 100 -29.11 0.91 -6.98
CA ILE A 100 -28.84 -0.06 -5.91
C ILE A 100 -27.35 -0.47 -5.85
N PRO A 101 -26.71 -0.95 -6.93
CA PRO A 101 -25.31 -1.34 -6.87
C PRO A 101 -24.38 -0.12 -6.70
N THR A 102 -24.67 1.01 -7.34
CA THR A 102 -23.74 2.15 -7.35
C THR A 102 -23.75 2.91 -6.01
N TYR A 103 -24.92 3.30 -5.52
CA TYR A 103 -25.02 3.98 -4.23
C TYR A 103 -24.72 3.03 -3.06
N GLY A 104 -25.15 1.76 -3.14
CA GLY A 104 -24.88 0.75 -2.12
C GLY A 104 -23.39 0.46 -1.97
N TYR A 105 -22.69 0.11 -3.06
CA TYR A 105 -21.25 -0.15 -3.01
C TYR A 105 -20.46 1.13 -2.71
N GLY A 106 -20.87 2.28 -3.24
CA GLY A 106 -20.25 3.57 -2.94
C GLY A 106 -20.33 3.92 -1.45
N PHE A 107 -21.47 3.68 -0.82
CA PHE A 107 -21.67 3.91 0.61
C PHE A 107 -20.81 2.97 1.46
N CYS A 108 -20.84 1.66 1.20
CA CYS A 108 -19.97 0.70 1.88
C CYS A 108 -18.49 1.05 1.70
N PHE A 109 -18.07 1.36 0.47
CA PHE A 109 -16.70 1.77 0.16
C PHE A 109 -16.28 3.01 0.95
N SER A 110 -17.18 3.99 1.10
CA SER A 110 -16.90 5.22 1.87
C SER A 110 -16.73 4.93 3.37
N ILE A 111 -17.55 4.06 3.96
CA ILE A 111 -17.41 3.64 5.37
C ILE A 111 -16.08 2.93 5.58
N PHE A 112 -15.79 1.90 4.78
CA PHE A 112 -14.53 1.16 4.87
C PHE A 112 -13.31 2.04 4.57
N GLY A 113 -13.44 3.00 3.65
CA GLY A 113 -12.41 3.99 3.34
C GLY A 113 -12.12 4.91 4.53
N TYR A 114 -13.15 5.45 5.18
CA TYR A 114 -13.01 6.27 6.38
C TYR A 114 -12.36 5.49 7.53
N LEU A 115 -12.90 4.30 7.86
CA LEU A 115 -12.34 3.44 8.90
C LEU A 115 -10.89 3.05 8.60
N GLY A 116 -10.57 2.75 7.34
CA GLY A 116 -9.22 2.41 6.91
C GLY A 116 -8.22 3.55 7.11
N ILE A 117 -8.61 4.79 6.77
CA ILE A 117 -7.77 5.98 6.97
C ILE A 117 -7.63 6.32 8.45
N ASP A 118 -8.70 6.20 9.23
CA ASP A 118 -8.66 6.44 10.68
C ASP A 118 -7.70 5.47 11.40
N ILE A 119 -7.71 4.18 11.03
CA ILE A 119 -6.74 3.19 11.53
C ILE A 119 -5.32 3.56 11.11
N VAL A 120 -5.10 3.96 9.85
CA VAL A 120 -3.78 4.37 9.34
C VAL A 120 -3.23 5.57 10.11
N LEU A 121 -4.05 6.59 10.34
CA LEU A 121 -3.65 7.79 11.07
C LEU A 121 -3.41 7.51 12.56
N THR A 122 -4.22 6.65 13.16
CA THR A 122 -4.00 6.17 14.53
C THR A 122 -2.68 5.41 14.65
N LEU A 123 -2.37 4.55 13.68
CA LEU A 123 -1.11 3.81 13.62
C LEU A 123 0.10 4.76 13.46
N ILE A 124 -0.01 5.80 12.63
CA ILE A 124 1.02 6.84 12.49
C ILE A 124 1.22 7.59 13.81
N LYS A 125 0.13 7.91 14.52
CA LYS A 125 0.19 8.67 15.78
C LYS A 125 0.86 7.86 16.90
N GLU A 126 0.55 6.56 17.02
CA GLU A 126 1.10 5.71 18.08
C GLU A 126 2.50 5.16 17.76
N TYR A 127 2.73 4.71 16.53
CA TYR A 127 3.93 3.95 16.13
C TYR A 127 4.83 4.67 15.12
N GLY A 128 4.43 5.86 14.65
CA GLY A 128 5.15 6.63 13.63
C GLY A 128 4.88 6.17 12.19
N ALA A 129 5.33 6.94 11.19
CA ALA A 129 5.04 6.63 9.79
C ALA A 129 5.76 5.36 9.31
N LEU A 130 6.96 5.07 9.83
CA LEU A 130 7.77 3.93 9.40
C LEU A 130 7.05 2.57 9.61
N ILE A 131 6.48 2.37 10.80
CA ILE A 131 5.73 1.15 11.13
C ILE A 131 4.44 1.09 10.30
N CYS A 132 3.79 2.22 10.09
CA CYS A 132 2.59 2.30 9.25
C CYS A 132 2.85 1.89 7.78
N VAL A 133 3.95 2.35 7.18
CA VAL A 133 4.35 1.95 5.82
C VAL A 133 4.62 0.44 5.73
N THR A 134 5.21 -0.15 6.78
CA THR A 134 5.48 -1.59 6.83
C THR A 134 4.16 -2.39 6.87
N VAL A 135 3.22 -2.01 7.73
CA VAL A 135 1.91 -2.68 7.86
C VAL A 135 1.09 -2.56 6.58
N THR A 136 1.07 -1.39 5.95
CA THR A 136 0.35 -1.19 4.68
C THR A 136 0.99 -1.96 3.52
N THR A 137 2.32 -2.12 3.50
CA THR A 137 3.02 -2.95 2.53
C THR A 137 2.67 -4.43 2.70
N CYS A 138 2.65 -4.92 3.94
CA CYS A 138 2.20 -6.28 4.25
C CYS A 138 0.75 -6.51 3.78
N ARG A 139 -0.16 -5.56 4.08
CA ARG A 139 -1.54 -5.58 3.58
C ARG A 139 -1.60 -5.66 2.06
N LYS A 140 -0.85 -4.81 1.34
CA LYS A 140 -0.78 -4.82 -0.13
C LYS A 140 -0.34 -6.19 -0.66
N ALA A 141 0.66 -6.81 -0.03
CA ALA A 141 1.15 -8.13 -0.42
C ALA A 141 0.09 -9.23 -0.22
N ILE A 142 -0.60 -9.23 0.93
CA ILE A 142 -1.70 -10.17 1.20
C ILE A 142 -2.82 -10.00 0.17
N THR A 143 -3.18 -8.75 -0.17
CA THR A 143 -4.20 -8.49 -1.21
C THR A 143 -3.78 -8.99 -2.58
N ILE A 144 -2.50 -8.87 -2.95
CA ILE A 144 -1.98 -9.44 -4.21
C ILE A 144 -2.14 -10.96 -4.17
N ILE A 145 -1.63 -11.63 -3.15
CA ILE A 145 -1.72 -13.10 -3.02
C ILE A 145 -3.18 -13.56 -3.10
N LEU A 146 -4.06 -12.91 -2.32
CA LEU A 146 -5.48 -13.21 -2.30
C LEU A 146 -6.11 -13.00 -3.68
N SER A 147 -5.75 -11.95 -4.39
CA SER A 147 -6.25 -11.67 -5.74
C SER A 147 -5.86 -12.75 -6.74
N PHE A 148 -4.66 -13.32 -6.68
CA PHE A 148 -4.25 -14.43 -7.55
C PHE A 148 -4.91 -15.77 -7.17
N THR A 149 -5.19 -15.98 -5.87
CA THR A 149 -5.90 -17.19 -5.41
C THR A 149 -7.38 -17.15 -5.76
N LEU A 150 -8.04 -15.99 -5.59
CA LEU A 150 -9.48 -15.82 -5.85
C LEU A 150 -9.80 -15.60 -7.34
N PHE A 151 -8.98 -14.85 -8.07
CA PHE A 151 -9.14 -14.65 -9.50
C PHE A 151 -8.15 -15.55 -10.24
N SER A 152 -8.67 -16.67 -10.77
CA SER A 152 -7.90 -17.62 -11.59
C SER A 152 -7.45 -16.96 -12.91
N LYS A 153 -6.36 -16.19 -12.87
CA LYS A 153 -5.61 -15.79 -14.05
C LYS A 153 -4.81 -17.00 -14.57
N PRO A 154 -4.55 -17.11 -15.88
CA PRO A 154 -3.68 -18.16 -16.42
C PRO A 154 -2.30 -18.08 -15.74
N PHE A 155 -1.98 -19.09 -14.95
CA PHE A 155 -0.79 -19.13 -14.11
C PHE A 155 0.45 -19.37 -14.99
N VAL A 156 1.17 -18.30 -15.32
CA VAL A 156 2.47 -18.39 -15.99
C VAL A 156 3.56 -18.51 -14.94
N LEU A 157 4.53 -19.42 -15.12
CA LEU A 157 5.67 -19.65 -14.22
C LEU A 157 6.44 -18.35 -13.88
N GLU A 158 6.43 -17.35 -14.76
CA GLU A 158 7.05 -16.04 -14.55
C GLU A 158 6.44 -15.27 -13.34
N TYR A 159 5.14 -15.43 -13.05
CA TYR A 159 4.51 -14.82 -11.88
C TYR A 159 4.98 -15.47 -10.56
N LEU A 160 5.28 -16.77 -10.57
CA LEU A 160 5.73 -17.48 -9.37
C LEU A 160 7.13 -17.01 -8.94
N TRP A 161 8.06 -16.90 -9.89
CA TRP A 161 9.42 -16.40 -9.63
C TRP A 161 9.40 -14.93 -9.19
N SER A 162 8.61 -14.09 -9.86
CA SER A 162 8.46 -12.68 -9.49
C SER A 162 7.85 -12.52 -8.10
N GLY A 163 6.82 -13.31 -7.78
CA GLY A 163 6.17 -13.31 -6.47
C GLY A 163 7.11 -13.76 -5.34
N LEU A 164 7.92 -14.80 -5.56
CA LEU A 164 8.95 -15.24 -4.59
C LEU A 164 9.96 -14.13 -4.29
N ILE A 165 10.43 -13.41 -5.30
CA ILE A 165 11.36 -12.29 -5.12
C ILE A 165 10.72 -11.17 -4.30
N VAL A 166 9.45 -10.83 -4.54
CA VAL A 166 8.71 -9.83 -3.74
C VAL A 166 8.57 -10.28 -2.28
N ILE A 167 8.23 -11.55 -2.04
CA ILE A 167 8.10 -12.12 -0.68
C ILE A 167 9.44 -12.08 0.06
N VAL A 168 10.55 -12.43 -0.61
CA VAL A 168 11.90 -12.32 -0.05
C VAL A 168 12.26 -10.87 0.29
N GLY A 169 11.92 -9.92 -0.58
CA GLY A 169 12.10 -8.49 -0.33
C GLY A 169 11.33 -8.00 0.90
N ILE A 170 10.06 -8.40 1.04
CA ILE A 170 9.23 -8.11 2.23
C ILE A 170 9.82 -8.72 3.49
N TYR A 171 10.24 -9.99 3.42
CA TYR A 171 10.88 -10.65 4.55
C TYR A 171 12.14 -9.93 5.00
N LEU A 172 13.01 -9.52 4.07
CA LEU A 172 14.21 -8.74 4.38
C LEU A 172 13.87 -7.39 5.02
N ASN A 173 12.84 -6.70 4.56
CA ASN A 173 12.42 -5.40 5.10
C ASN A 173 11.89 -5.53 6.53
N VAL A 174 11.09 -6.57 6.80
CA VAL A 174 10.63 -6.86 8.16
C VAL A 174 11.81 -7.27 9.05
N TYR A 175 12.73 -8.10 8.55
CA TYR A 175 13.90 -8.53 9.31
C TYR A 175 14.84 -7.36 9.65
N SER A 176 15.10 -6.46 8.71
CA SER A 176 16.01 -5.33 8.92
C SER A 176 15.46 -4.33 9.95
N HIS A 177 14.15 -4.13 9.99
CA HIS A 177 13.50 -3.26 10.97
C HIS A 177 13.29 -3.92 12.33
N ASN A 178 13.09 -5.23 12.39
CA ASN A 178 12.93 -5.99 13.65
C ASN A 178 14.19 -6.76 14.07
N GLN A 179 15.37 -6.31 13.63
CA GLN A 179 16.64 -7.05 13.76
C GLN A 179 16.97 -7.43 15.21
N ALA A 180 16.68 -6.57 16.19
CA ALA A 180 16.92 -6.84 17.61
C ALA A 180 16.02 -7.96 18.16
N ALA A 181 14.72 -7.92 17.84
CA ALA A 181 13.76 -8.93 18.27
C ALA A 181 13.98 -10.29 17.57
N PHE A 182 14.34 -10.26 16.29
CA PHE A 182 14.60 -11.45 15.50
C PHE A 182 15.91 -12.13 15.91
N ASN A 183 16.98 -11.36 16.14
CA ASN A 183 18.25 -11.91 16.64
C ASN A 183 18.11 -12.47 18.05
N ALA A 184 17.28 -11.88 18.93
CA ALA A 184 16.98 -12.45 20.24
C ALA A 184 16.20 -13.78 20.14
N LYS A 185 15.26 -13.89 19.19
CA LYS A 185 14.54 -15.14 18.91
C LYS A 185 15.44 -16.22 18.29
N ILE A 186 16.31 -15.85 17.35
CA ILE A 186 17.28 -16.77 16.75
C ILE A 186 18.29 -17.22 17.80
N ALA A 187 18.81 -16.32 18.64
CA ALA A 187 19.74 -16.67 19.71
C ALA A 187 19.12 -17.64 20.74
N SER A 188 17.87 -17.40 21.13
CA SER A 188 17.14 -18.31 22.04
C SER A 188 16.80 -19.65 21.39
N PHE A 189 16.52 -19.69 20.09
CA PHE A 189 16.31 -20.93 19.34
C PHE A 189 17.61 -21.72 19.16
N THR A 190 18.71 -21.07 18.80
CA THR A 190 20.05 -21.67 18.71
C THR A 190 20.51 -22.19 20.06
N ASN A 191 20.29 -21.45 21.15
CA ASN A 191 20.59 -21.92 22.50
C ASN A 191 19.72 -23.12 22.92
N ARG A 192 18.47 -23.22 22.48
CA ARG A 192 17.65 -24.43 22.69
C ARG A 192 18.09 -25.62 21.83
N LEU A 193 18.57 -25.38 20.61
CA LEU A 193 18.99 -26.44 19.69
C LEU A 193 20.39 -26.99 20.03
N PHE A 194 21.30 -26.13 20.47
CA PHE A 194 22.67 -26.51 20.86
C PHE A 194 22.83 -26.78 22.37
N GLY A 195 21.89 -26.33 23.22
CA GLY A 195 21.89 -26.59 24.67
C GLY A 195 21.42 -27.99 25.09
N PHE A 196 21.06 -28.86 24.14
CA PHE A 196 20.69 -30.27 24.40
C PHE A 196 21.81 -31.27 24.06
N ARG A 197 23.04 -30.80 23.84
CA ARG A 197 24.24 -31.65 23.65
C ARG A 197 25.27 -31.42 24.76
N GLY A 198 24.82 -31.48 26.02
CA GLY A 198 25.67 -31.60 27.21
C GLY A 198 25.35 -32.90 27.93
#